data_AF-A0A5E5PR83-F1
#
_entry.id   AF-A0A5E5PR83-F1
#
_cell.length_a   1.000
_cell.length_b   1.000
_cell.length_c   1.000
_cell.angle_alpha   90.00
_cell.angle_beta   90.00
_cell.angle_gamma   90.00
#
_symmetry.space_group_name_H-M   'P 1'
#
loop_
_entity.id
_entity.type
_entity.pdbx_description
1 polymer ?
#
loop_
_entity_poly.entity_id
_entity_poly.type
_entity_poly.pdbx_seq_one_letter_code
_entity_poly.pdbx_strand_id
1 'polypeptide(L)' 'MNLLEPYHQTYTYDTGNNLTSLSHQANSGDWQQTLTIHSNNNRGTETQQSTN' A
#
# COMPACT_ATOMS: atom_id res chain seq x y z
N MET A 1 4.60 -15.71 23.17
CA MET A 1 4.20 -14.32 22.87
C MET A 1 4.90 -13.94 21.58
N ASN A 2 4.17 -13.71 20.48
CA ASN A 2 4.77 -13.23 19.24
C ASN A 2 5.06 -11.74 19.42
N LEU A 3 6.34 -11.37 19.44
CA LEU A 3 6.74 -9.96 19.50
C LEU A 3 6.53 -9.39 18.09
N LEU A 4 5.42 -8.69 17.88
CA LEU A 4 5.21 -7.90 16.67
C LEU A 4 6.28 -6.81 16.64
N GLU A 5 7.04 -6.74 15.55
CA GLU A 5 7.98 -5.66 15.35
C GLU A 5 7.23 -4.34 15.05
N PRO A 6 7.79 -3.19 15.42
CA PRO A 6 7.24 -1.91 15.01
C PRO A 6 7.45 -1.72 13.50
N TYR A 7 6.45 -1.15 12.84
CA TYR A 7 6.49 -0.77 11.43
C TYR A 7 5.79 0.57 11.21
N HIS A 8 6.08 1.21 10.07
CA HIS A 8 5.40 2.42 9.62
C HIS A 8 4.72 2.17 8.28
N GLN A 9 3.45 2.57 8.16
CA GLN A 9 2.72 2.59 6.89
C GLN A 9 2.48 4.01 6.43
N THR A 10 2.60 4.23 5.13
CA THR A 10 2.12 5.43 4.47
C THR A 10 1.05 5.05 3.45
N TYR A 11 -0.06 5.78 3.48
CA TYR A 11 -1.20 5.57 2.57
C TYR A 11 -1.38 6.83 1.72
N THR A 12 -1.54 6.65 0.41
CA THR A 12 -1.82 7.73 -0.52
C THR A 12 -3.18 7.54 -1.13
N TYR A 13 -4.01 8.59 -1.07
CA TYR A 13 -5.36 8.58 -1.62
C TYR A 13 -5.46 9.58 -2.76
N ASP A 14 -6.30 9.26 -3.75
CA ASP A 14 -6.68 10.20 -4.80
C ASP A 14 -7.78 11.18 -4.29
N THR A 15 -8.20 12.12 -5.15
CA THR A 15 -9.26 13.08 -4.85
C THR A 15 -10.65 12.43 -4.67
N GLY A 16 -10.82 11.19 -5.11
CA GLY A 16 -12.04 10.39 -4.95
C GLY A 16 -12.02 9.52 -3.69
N ASN A 17 -11.01 9.68 -2.82
CA ASN A 17 -10.79 8.92 -1.60
C ASN A 17 -10.49 7.42 -1.83
N ASN A 18 -9.92 7.06 -2.99
CA ASN A 18 -9.45 5.70 -3.26
C ASN A 18 -7.99 5.54 -2.84
N LEU A 19 -7.64 4.41 -2.22
CA LEU A 19 -6.24 4.08 -1.95
C LEU A 19 -5.50 3.80 -3.26
N THR A 20 -4.44 4.55 -3.53
CA THR A 20 -3.63 4.42 -4.75
C THR A 20 -2.24 3.85 -4.47
N SER A 21 -1.70 4.09 -3.27
CA SER A 21 -0.40 3.54 -2.86
C SER A 21 -0.38 3.20 -1.38
N LEU A 22 0.27 2.08 -1.06
CA LEU A 22 0.56 1.63 0.28
C LEU A 22 2.05 1.30 0.37
N SER A 23 2.75 1.98 1.26
CA SER A 23 4.15 1.71 1.56
C SER A 23 4.28 1.17 2.97
N HIS A 24 5.07 0.11 3.12
CA HIS A 24 5.43 -0.50 4.38
C HIS A 24 6.91 -0.41 4.65
N GLN A 25 7.25 -0.06 5.87
CA GLN A 25 8.62 0.02 6.35
C GLN A 25 8.74 -0.68 7.70
N ALA A 26 9.58 -1.71 7.75
CA ALA A 26 9.87 -2.50 8.94
C ALA A 26 11.30 -3.04 8.88
N ASN A 27 11.82 -3.51 10.02
CA ASN A 27 13.18 -4.06 10.04
C ASN A 27 13.30 -5.37 9.26
N SER A 28 12.19 -6.12 9.11
CA SER A 28 12.14 -7.32 8.28
C SER A 28 12.11 -7.05 6.77
N GLY A 29 11.95 -5.80 6.35
CA GLY A 29 12.00 -5.39 4.96
C GLY A 29 10.92 -4.38 4.60
N ASP A 30 11.21 -3.61 3.57
CA ASP A 30 10.30 -2.63 3.03
C ASP A 30 9.54 -3.23 1.85
N TRP A 31 8.25 -2.91 1.74
CA TRP A 31 7.47 -3.25 0.56
C TRP A 31 6.51 -2.16 0.16
N GLN A 32 6.17 -2.14 -1.12
CA GLN A 32 5.26 -1.17 -1.69
C GLN A 32 4.22 -1.87 -2.56
N GLN A 33 3.00 -1.36 -2.48
CA GLN A 33 1.85 -1.81 -3.25
C GLN A 33 1.22 -0.60 -3.93
N THR A 34 1.04 -0.68 -5.25
CA THR A 34 0.34 0.33 -6.04
C THR A 34 -1.01 -0.22 -6.49
N LEU A 35 -2.03 0.63 -6.52
CA LEU A 35 -3.36 0.28 -6.98
C LEU A 35 -3.71 1.19 -8.15
N THR A 36 -4.00 0.58 -9.30
CA THR A 36 -4.51 1.32 -10.46
C THR A 36 -6.02 1.46 -10.33
N ILE A 37 -6.52 2.67 -10.14
CA ILE A 37 -7.94 2.97 -10.02
C ILE A 37 -8.53 3.29 -11.40
N HIS A 38 -9.67 2.68 -11.72
CA HIS A 38 -10.37 2.97 -12.97
C HIS A 38 -11.03 4.36 -12.94
N SER A 39 -10.98 5.09 -14.06
CA SER A 39 -11.36 6.51 -14.12
C SER A 39 -12.84 6.82 -13.83
N ASN A 40 -13.73 5.83 -13.93
CA ASN A 40 -15.19 6.02 -13.86
C ASN A 40 -15.87 5.19 -12.77
N ASN A 41 -15.10 4.47 -11.95
CA ASN A 41 -15.63 3.74 -10.80
C ASN A 41 -14.48 3.43 -9.82
N ASN A 42 -14.81 3.27 -8.54
CA ASN A 42 -13.83 3.02 -7.48
C ASN A 42 -13.26 1.59 -7.48
N ARG A 43 -13.27 0.90 -8.63
CA ARG A 43 -12.61 -0.40 -8.75
C ARG A 43 -11.11 -0.15 -8.91
N GLY A 44 -10.32 -0.84 -8.09
CA GLY A 44 -8.88 -0.91 -8.23
C GLY A 44 -8.43 -2.25 -8.81
N THR A 45 -7.30 -2.24 -9.51
CA THR A 45 -6.49 -3.44 -9.77
C THR A 45 -5.21 -3.32 -8.96
N GLU A 46 -4.98 -4.28 -8.07
CA GLU A 46 -3.75 -4.39 -7.29
C GLU A 46 -2.60 -4.84 -8.21
N THR A 47 -1.47 -4.14 -8.17
CA THR A 47 -0.25 -4.59 -8.87
C THR A 47 0.50 -5.63 -8.03
N GLN A 48 1.57 -6.25 -8.53
CA GLN A 48 2.42 -7.03 -7.64
C GLN A 48 3.06 -6.13 -6.58
N GLN A 49 3.15 -6.64 -5.36
CA GLN A 49 3.91 -6.03 -4.28
C GLN A 49 5.40 -6.08 -4.62
N SER A 50 6.04 -4.91 -4.58
CA SER A 50 7.48 -4.79 -4.75
C SER A 50 8.14 -4.82 -3.37
N THR A 51 9.15 -5.66 -3.20
CA THR A 51 10.02 -5.69 -2.01
C THR A 51 11.33 -5.00 -2.35
N ASN A 52 11.82 -4.13 -1.47
CA ASN A 52 13.15 -3.52 -1.59
C ASN A 52 14.20 -4.34 -0.84
#